data_AF-A0A953C2R4-F1
#
_entry.id   AF-A0A953C2R4-F1
#
_cell.length_a   1.000
_cell.length_b   1.000
_cell.length_c   1.000
_cell.angle_alpha   90.00
_cell.angle_beta   90.00
_cell.angle_gamma   90.00
#
_symmetry.space_group_name_H-M   'P 1'
#
loop_
_entity.id
_entity.type
_entity.pdbx_description
1 polymer ?
#
loop_
_entity_poly.entity_id
_entity_poly.type
_entity_poly.pdbx_seq_one_letter_code
_entity_poly.pdbx_strand_id
1 'polypeptide(L)'
;MSIEKLFTSAANRVARAAGMPATFMLCCFVVVVWAVCGPVFGFSDTWQLVINTGTTIVTFLMVFLIQNTQNRDGAAIQAKLDELVRVGRAHNHFIGIEHLTATEVEEIRMKCETAARRHDARRKRRSEAAVETGKSLAPNERHPQSEAM
;
A
#
# COMPACT_ATOMS: atom_id res chain seq x y z
N MET A 1 -30.52 18.12 5.64
CA MET A 1 -29.76 16.93 5.17
C MET A 1 -28.48 17.45 4.53
N SER A 2 -27.34 17.22 5.17
CA SER A 2 -26.07 17.91 4.90
C SER A 2 -25.52 17.60 3.51
N ILE A 3 -25.13 18.65 2.76
CA ILE A 3 -24.51 18.59 1.42
C ILE A 3 -23.41 17.53 1.33
N GLU A 4 -22.64 17.37 2.39
CA GLU A 4 -21.59 16.37 2.54
C GLU A 4 -22.11 14.94 2.27
N LYS A 5 -23.24 14.55 2.86
CA LYS A 5 -23.82 13.20 2.65
C LYS A 5 -24.28 12.97 1.21
N LEU A 6 -24.81 14.01 0.56
CA LEU A 6 -25.22 13.95 -0.85
C LEU A 6 -24.00 13.82 -1.76
N PHE A 7 -22.97 14.65 -1.55
CA PHE A 7 -21.71 14.59 -2.29
C PHE A 7 -21.04 13.23 -2.11
N THR A 8 -20.88 12.75 -0.88
CA THR A 8 -20.26 11.45 -0.59
C THR A 8 -21.06 10.30 -1.20
N SER A 9 -22.39 10.35 -1.19
CA SER A 9 -23.23 9.32 -1.82
C SER A 9 -23.10 9.33 -3.35
N ALA A 10 -23.14 10.51 -3.97
CA ALA A 10 -22.94 10.68 -5.40
C ALA A 10 -21.53 10.24 -5.83
N ALA A 11 -20.49 10.73 -5.17
CA ALA A 11 -19.09 10.37 -5.42
C ALA A 11 -18.87 8.86 -5.30
N ASN A 12 -19.39 8.21 -4.26
CA ASN A 12 -19.28 6.76 -4.11
C ASN A 12 -20.03 5.98 -5.20
N ARG A 13 -21.17 6.48 -5.68
CA ARG A 13 -21.91 5.86 -6.79
C ARG A 13 -21.11 6.00 -8.09
N VAL A 14 -20.58 7.19 -8.37
CA VAL A 14 -19.77 7.45 -9.56
C VAL A 14 -18.48 6.64 -9.53
N ALA A 15 -17.75 6.61 -8.41
CA ALA A 15 -16.53 5.83 -8.27
C ALA A 15 -16.78 4.33 -8.46
N ARG A 16 -17.85 3.78 -7.88
CA ARG A 16 -18.23 2.38 -8.09
C ARG A 16 -18.61 2.10 -9.53
N ALA A 17 -19.45 2.94 -10.14
CA ALA A 17 -19.84 2.78 -11.53
C ALA A 17 -18.62 2.85 -12.45
N ALA A 18 -17.71 3.80 -12.25
CA ALA A 18 -16.50 3.96 -13.05
C ALA A 18 -15.53 2.77 -12.94
N GLY A 19 -15.52 2.05 -11.81
CA GLY A 19 -14.72 0.83 -11.63
C GLY A 19 -15.30 -0.44 -12.26
N MET A 20 -16.52 -0.41 -12.80
CA MET A 20 -17.17 -1.59 -13.38
C MET A 20 -16.72 -1.83 -14.84
N PRO A 21 -16.42 -3.09 -15.23
CA PRO A 21 -16.08 -3.43 -16.63
C PRO A 21 -17.14 -3.00 -17.64
N ALA A 22 -18.42 -3.06 -17.27
CA ALA A 22 -19.53 -2.64 -18.12
C ALA A 22 -19.46 -1.14 -18.48
N THR A 23 -19.00 -0.29 -17.55
CA THR A 23 -18.83 1.15 -17.78
C THR A 23 -17.70 1.43 -18.76
N PHE A 24 -16.60 0.67 -18.66
CA PHE A 24 -15.52 0.76 -19.64
C PHE A 24 -16.01 0.40 -21.05
N MET A 25 -16.77 -0.69 -21.19
CA MET A 25 -17.38 -1.08 -22.47
C MET A 25 -18.32 0.00 -23.01
N LEU A 26 -19.13 0.62 -22.14
CA LEU A 26 -19.98 1.75 -22.51
C LEU A 26 -19.16 2.96 -23.00
N CYS A 27 -18.07 3.32 -22.31
CA CYS A 27 -17.19 4.39 -22.74
C CYS A 27 -16.56 4.09 -24.12
N CYS A 28 -16.07 2.87 -24.35
CA CYS A 28 -15.56 2.45 -25.66
C CYS A 28 -16.64 2.55 -26.73
N PHE A 29 -17.86 2.10 -26.44
CA PHE A 29 -18.99 2.22 -27.37
C PHE A 29 -19.29 3.68 -27.73
N VAL A 30 -19.31 4.59 -26.74
CA VAL A 30 -19.51 6.03 -26.98
C VAL A 30 -18.41 6.60 -27.89
N VAL A 31 -17.15 6.22 -27.68
CA VAL A 31 -16.03 6.64 -28.54
C VAL A 31 -16.18 6.10 -29.97
N VAL A 32 -16.61 4.85 -30.14
CA VAL A 32 -16.87 4.26 -31.45
C VAL A 32 -18.01 4.97 -32.18
N VAL A 33 -19.12 5.23 -31.50
CA VAL A 33 -20.26 5.97 -32.06
C VAL A 33 -19.82 7.37 -32.50
N TRP A 34 -19.06 8.08 -31.65
CA TRP A 34 -18.48 9.36 -32.01
C TRP A 34 -17.56 9.25 -33.25
N ALA A 35 -16.68 8.26 -33.33
CA ALA A 35 -15.80 8.09 -34.50
C ALA A 35 -16.59 7.84 -35.79
N VAL A 36 -17.65 7.03 -35.74
CA VAL A 36 -18.51 6.71 -36.89
C VAL A 36 -19.38 7.90 -37.32
N CYS A 37 -19.77 8.78 -36.39
CA CYS A 37 -20.46 10.02 -36.72
C CYS A 37 -19.53 11.09 -37.33
N GLY A 38 -18.22 11.01 -37.11
CA GLY A 38 -17.22 11.98 -37.58
C GLY A 38 -17.27 12.32 -39.09
N PRO A 39 -17.39 11.33 -40.01
CA PRO A 39 -17.50 11.58 -41.45
C PRO A 39 -18.71 12.45 -41.84
N VAL A 40 -19.84 12.35 -41.12
CA VAL A 40 -21.03 13.19 -41.37
C VAL A 40 -20.75 14.67 -41.09
N PHE A 41 -19.87 14.95 -40.13
CA PHE A 41 -19.45 16.30 -39.74
C PHE A 41 -18.11 16.72 -40.35
N GLY A 42 -17.57 15.95 -41.30
CA GLY A 42 -16.30 16.22 -41.96
C GLY A 42 -15.10 16.31 -41.02
N PHE A 43 -15.16 15.66 -39.84
CA PHE A 43 -14.16 15.77 -38.78
C PHE A 43 -13.76 17.23 -38.43
N SER A 44 -14.75 18.14 -38.42
CA SER A 44 -14.51 19.56 -38.17
C SER A 44 -13.82 19.86 -36.83
N ASP A 45 -13.21 21.05 -36.74
CA ASP A 45 -12.57 21.51 -35.50
C ASP A 45 -13.53 21.51 -34.31
N THR A 46 -14.80 21.92 -34.54
CA THR A 46 -15.84 21.87 -33.50
C THR A 46 -16.15 20.43 -33.06
N TRP A 47 -16.17 19.48 -33.99
CA TRP A 47 -16.40 18.06 -33.70
C TRP A 47 -15.31 17.47 -32.79
N GLN A 48 -14.06 17.78 -33.08
CA GLN A 48 -12.90 17.37 -32.28
C GLN A 48 -12.84 18.11 -30.94
N LEU A 49 -13.16 19.40 -30.93
CA LEU A 49 -13.17 20.23 -29.73
C LEU A 49 -14.17 19.71 -28.69
N VAL A 50 -15.35 19.29 -29.12
CA VAL A 50 -16.41 18.80 -28.21
C VAL A 50 -15.95 17.57 -27.44
N ILE A 51 -15.38 16.55 -28.11
CA ILE A 51 -14.93 15.35 -27.40
C ILE A 51 -13.74 15.68 -26.50
N ASN A 52 -12.77 16.45 -26.98
CA ASN A 52 -11.55 16.77 -26.23
C ASN A 52 -11.88 17.57 -24.95
N THR A 53 -12.69 18.62 -25.10
CA THR A 53 -13.14 19.45 -23.98
C THR A 53 -13.96 18.61 -22.99
N GLY A 54 -14.88 17.79 -23.49
CA GLY A 54 -15.72 16.92 -22.66
C GLY A 54 -14.90 15.92 -21.85
N THR A 55 -14.00 15.18 -22.50
CA THR A 55 -13.14 14.20 -21.83
C THR A 55 -12.20 14.85 -20.84
N THR A 56 -11.69 16.05 -21.13
CA THR A 56 -10.82 16.80 -20.22
C THR A 56 -11.57 17.19 -18.94
N ILE A 57 -12.78 17.73 -19.06
CA ILE A 57 -13.62 18.06 -17.89
C ILE A 57 -13.92 16.80 -17.07
N VAL A 58 -14.36 15.73 -17.72
CA VAL A 58 -14.66 14.45 -17.05
C VAL A 58 -13.42 13.91 -16.33
N THR A 59 -12.26 13.93 -16.98
CA THR A 59 -11.00 13.46 -16.39
C THR A 59 -10.60 14.32 -15.19
N PHE A 60 -10.71 15.65 -15.30
CA PHE A 60 -10.42 16.56 -14.20
C PHE A 60 -11.30 16.28 -12.99
N LEU A 61 -12.61 16.13 -13.19
CA LEU A 61 -13.54 15.73 -12.12
C LEU A 61 -13.23 14.33 -11.57
N MET A 62 -12.87 13.38 -12.44
CA MET A 62 -12.53 12.02 -12.07
C MET A 62 -11.31 11.96 -11.16
N VAL A 63 -10.29 12.79 -11.39
CA VAL A 63 -9.12 12.88 -10.49
C VAL A 63 -9.56 13.22 -9.07
N PHE A 64 -10.41 14.23 -8.87
CA PHE A 64 -10.92 14.56 -7.54
C PHE A 64 -11.78 13.44 -6.93
N LEU A 65 -12.62 12.77 -7.73
CA LEU A 65 -13.43 11.65 -7.26
C LEU A 65 -12.59 10.46 -6.82
N ILE A 66 -11.55 10.12 -7.59
CA ILE A 66 -10.58 9.08 -7.25
C ILE A 66 -9.86 9.47 -5.97
N GLN A 67 -9.32 10.69 -5.89
CA GLN A 67 -8.61 11.16 -4.69
C GLN A 67 -9.50 11.13 -3.44
N ASN A 68 -10.76 11.55 -3.54
CA ASN A 68 -11.70 11.49 -2.41
C ASN A 68 -11.99 10.05 -1.96
N THR A 69 -12.15 9.12 -2.92
CA THR A 69 -12.37 7.71 -2.61
C THR A 69 -11.11 7.09 -1.98
N GLN A 70 -9.94 7.34 -2.57
CA GLN A 70 -8.65 6.87 -2.08
C GLN A 70 -8.32 7.42 -0.69
N ASN A 71 -8.56 8.71 -0.43
CA ASN A 71 -8.32 9.33 0.87
C ASN A 71 -9.18 8.68 1.96
N ARG A 72 -10.45 8.41 1.66
CA ARG A 72 -11.37 7.75 2.60
C ARG A 72 -11.00 6.28 2.84
N ASP A 73 -10.67 5.54 1.79
CA ASP A 73 -10.27 4.14 1.90
C ASP A 73 -8.93 4.00 2.63
N GLY A 74 -7.99 4.93 2.44
CA GLY A 74 -6.73 5.02 3.19
C GLY A 74 -6.96 5.19 4.69
N ALA A 75 -7.80 6.15 5.09
CA ALA A 75 -8.17 6.35 6.50
C ALA A 75 -8.87 5.12 7.10
N ALA A 76 -9.72 4.43 6.33
CA ALA A 76 -10.38 3.22 6.79
C ALA A 76 -9.41 2.03 6.97
N ILE A 77 -8.37 1.93 6.13
CA ILE A 77 -7.31 0.93 6.27
C ILE A 77 -6.47 1.22 7.51
N GLN A 78 -6.08 2.48 7.74
CA GLN A 78 -5.34 2.91 8.94
C GLN A 78 -6.10 2.55 10.21
N ALA A 79 -7.37 2.93 10.32
CA ALA A 79 -8.20 2.60 11.48
C ALA A 79 -8.33 1.08 11.75
N LYS A 80 -8.39 0.26 10.69
CA LYS A 80 -8.41 -1.21 10.83
C LYS A 80 -7.06 -1.77 11.30
N LEU A 81 -5.95 -1.22 10.80
CA LEU A 81 -4.60 -1.59 11.24
C LEU A 81 -4.36 -1.18 12.70
N ASP A 82 -4.80 0.01 13.08
CA ASP A 82 -4.74 0.49 14.46
C ASP A 82 -5.46 -0.44 15.41
N GLU A 83 -6.66 -0.90 15.03
CA GLU A 83 -7.41 -1.88 15.84
C GLU A 83 -6.65 -3.22 15.96
N LEU A 84 -6.03 -3.72 14.89
CA LEU A 84 -5.20 -4.93 14.91
C LEU A 84 -3.95 -4.78 15.79
N VAL A 85 -3.29 -3.62 15.76
CA VAL A 85 -2.16 -3.30 16.64
C VAL A 85 -2.63 -3.26 18.10
N ARG A 86 -3.78 -2.62 18.35
CA ARG A 86 -4.37 -2.48 19.69
C ARG A 86 -4.70 -3.82 20.35
N VAL A 87 -5.21 -4.79 19.59
CA VAL A 87 -5.53 -6.14 20.11
C VAL A 87 -4.34 -7.10 20.07
N GLY A 88 -3.30 -6.78 19.31
CA GLY A 88 -2.05 -7.55 19.26
C GLY A 88 -1.14 -7.26 20.45
N ARG A 89 -0.13 -8.12 20.67
CA ARG A 89 1.00 -7.80 21.58
C ARG A 89 1.96 -6.73 21.00
N ALA A 90 1.54 -6.04 19.95
CA ALA A 90 2.28 -4.93 19.38
C ALA A 90 2.12 -3.73 20.31
N HIS A 91 3.23 -3.10 20.68
CA HIS A 91 3.18 -1.87 21.48
C HIS A 91 2.34 -0.83 20.73
N ASN A 92 1.33 -0.22 21.38
CA ASN A 92 0.45 0.83 20.86
C ASN A 92 1.17 2.08 20.27
N HIS A 93 2.51 2.09 20.28
CA HIS A 93 3.36 3.17 19.78
C HIS A 93 3.24 3.42 18.27
N PHE A 94 2.66 2.49 17.50
CA PHE A 94 2.46 2.64 16.05
C PHE A 94 1.06 3.11 15.65
N ILE A 95 0.13 3.21 16.61
CA ILE A 95 -1.24 3.68 16.33
C ILE A 95 -1.18 5.18 16.03
N GLY A 96 -1.77 5.61 14.90
CA GLY A 96 -1.80 7.01 14.48
C GLY A 96 -0.46 7.57 13.97
N ILE A 97 0.46 6.70 13.53
CA ILE A 97 1.78 7.11 13.00
C ILE A 97 1.65 8.02 11.77
N GLU A 98 0.54 7.95 11.03
CA GLU A 98 0.20 8.77 9.88
C GLU A 98 -0.07 10.25 10.21
N HIS A 99 -0.30 10.57 11.47
CA HIS A 99 -0.52 11.93 11.96
C HIS A 99 0.78 12.60 12.45
N LEU A 100 1.86 11.83 12.58
CA LEU A 100 3.16 12.32 12.98
C LEU A 100 3.88 13.01 11.81
N THR A 101 4.77 13.94 12.14
CA THR A 101 5.63 14.58 11.15
C THR A 101 6.65 13.58 10.59
N ALA A 102 7.17 13.85 9.40
CA ALA A 102 8.16 12.98 8.75
C ALA A 102 9.40 12.72 9.65
N THR A 103 9.84 13.71 10.41
CA THR A 103 10.96 13.58 11.36
C THR A 103 10.63 12.63 12.50
N GLU A 104 9.43 12.70 13.07
CA GLU A 104 8.98 11.83 14.15
C GLU A 104 8.82 10.37 13.67
N VAL A 105 8.29 10.17 12.45
CA VAL A 105 8.20 8.85 11.84
C VAL A 105 9.59 8.24 11.62
N GLU A 106 10.57 9.03 11.17
CA GLU A 106 11.95 8.57 10.99
C GLU A 106 12.62 8.22 12.32
N GLU A 107 12.33 8.94 13.39
CA GLU A 107 12.85 8.62 14.73
C GLU A 107 12.34 7.26 15.22
N ILE A 108 11.05 6.97 15.00
CA ILE A 108 10.45 5.66 15.32
C ILE A 108 11.09 4.57 14.44
N ARG A 109 11.26 4.82 13.14
CA ARG A 109 11.91 3.90 12.19
C ARG A 109 13.33 3.55 12.66
N MET A 110 14.13 4.54 13.05
CA MET A 110 15.49 4.38 13.56
C MET A 110 15.53 3.56 14.86
N LYS A 111 14.59 3.81 15.79
CA LYS A 111 14.47 3.02 17.02
C LYS A 111 14.13 1.55 16.71
N CYS A 112 13.22 1.30 15.77
CA CYS A 112 12.88 -0.06 15.32
C CYS A 112 14.04 -0.78 14.65
N GLU A 113 14.74 -0.13 13.72
CA GLU A 113 15.91 -0.73 13.07
C GLU A 113 17.00 -1.05 14.09
N THR A 114 17.23 -0.16 15.05
CA THR A 114 18.21 -0.39 16.12
C THR A 114 17.81 -1.57 17.00
N ALA A 115 16.53 -1.69 17.36
CA ALA A 115 16.02 -2.82 18.12
C ALA A 115 16.14 -4.15 17.35
N ALA A 116 15.81 -4.16 16.05
CA ALA A 116 15.95 -5.33 15.18
C ALA A 116 17.41 -5.78 15.06
N ARG A 117 18.34 -4.85 14.80
CA ARG A 117 19.79 -5.14 14.75
C ARG A 117 20.31 -5.73 16.06
N ARG A 118 19.83 -5.22 17.21
CA ARG A 118 20.20 -5.76 18.53
C ARG A 118 19.67 -7.17 18.73
N HIS A 119 18.46 -7.47 18.27
CA HIS A 119 17.88 -8.80 18.35
C HIS A 119 18.66 -9.80 17.49
N ASP A 120 18.99 -9.43 16.25
CA ASP A 120 19.76 -10.28 15.34
C ASP A 120 21.19 -10.53 15.85
N ALA A 121 21.86 -9.50 16.38
CA ALA A 121 23.18 -9.64 16.99
C ALA A 121 23.15 -10.57 18.22
N ARG A 122 22.12 -10.47 19.06
CA ARG A 122 21.92 -11.40 20.20
C ARG A 122 21.68 -12.82 19.74
N ARG A 123 20.89 -13.02 18.69
CA ARG A 123 20.59 -14.33 18.12
C ARG A 123 21.85 -14.99 17.55
N LYS A 124 22.68 -14.21 16.85
CA LYS A 124 23.97 -14.67 16.30
C LYS A 124 24.97 -15.05 17.39
N ARG A 125 25.14 -14.21 18.41
CA ARG A 125 25.98 -14.53 19.59
C ARG A 125 25.49 -15.79 20.32
N ARG A 126 24.17 -15.96 20.46
CA ARG A 126 23.59 -17.14 21.10
C ARG A 126 23.79 -18.42 20.27
N SER A 127 23.74 -18.35 18.94
CA SER A 127 24.08 -19.50 18.09
C SER A 127 25.57 -19.82 18.14
N GLU A 128 26.44 -18.81 18.13
CA GLU A 128 27.90 -18.99 18.23
C GLU A 128 28.30 -19.62 19.57
N ALA A 129 27.74 -19.13 20.68
CA ALA A 129 27.97 -19.71 22.01
C ALA A 129 27.45 -21.16 22.14
N ALA A 130 26.33 -21.49 21.49
CA ALA A 130 25.81 -22.86 21.48
C ALA A 130 26.72 -23.82 20.68
N VAL A 131 27.30 -23.35 19.58
CA VAL A 131 28.26 -24.12 18.76
C VAL A 131 29.58 -24.34 19.52
N GLU A 132 30.08 -23.31 20.21
CA GLU A 132 31.32 -23.40 20.99
C GLU A 132 31.16 -24.31 22.21
N THR A 133 30.01 -24.22 22.91
CA THR A 133 29.68 -25.12 24.03
C THR A 133 29.54 -26.58 23.55
N GLY A 134 28.94 -26.82 22.38
CA GLY A 134 28.86 -28.15 21.78
C GLY A 134 30.22 -28.72 21.38
N LYS A 135 31.14 -27.87 20.91
CA LYS A 135 32.51 -28.28 20.55
C LYS A 135 33.38 -28.57 21.78
N SER A 136 33.14 -27.87 22.90
CA SER A 136 33.83 -28.10 24.17
C SER A 136 33.33 -29.34 24.93
N LEU A 137 32.10 -29.79 24.66
CA LEU A 137 31.49 -31.00 25.25
C LEU A 137 31.73 -32.26 24.39
N ALA A 138 32.25 -32.12 23.17
CA ALA A 138 32.68 -33.26 22.37
C ALA A 138 33.80 -34.00 23.13
N PRO A 139 33.66 -35.32 23.40
CA PRO A 139 34.68 -36.07 24.08
C PRO A 139 36.02 -35.88 23.37
N ASN A 140 37.03 -35.42 24.10
CA ASN A 140 38.41 -35.43 23.64
C ASN A 140 38.79 -36.89 23.41
N GLU A 141 38.64 -37.37 22.17
CA GLU A 141 39.19 -38.65 21.72
C GLU A 141 40.71 -38.52 21.75
N ARG A 142 41.27 -38.63 22.97
CA ARG A 142 42.68 -38.91 23.20
C ARG A 142 42.95 -40.25 22.55
N HIS A 143 43.62 -40.21 21.40
CA HIS A 143 44.32 -41.34 20.83
C HIS A 143 45.14 -42.05 21.93
N PRO A 144 44.80 -43.29 22.31
CA PRO A 144 45.70 -44.11 23.09
C PRO A 144 46.65 -44.82 22.14
N GLN A 145 47.92 -44.80 22.52
CA GLN A 145 48.93 -45.84 22.21
C GLN A 145 49.53 -45.87 20.80
N SER A 146 50.74 -45.32 20.72
CA SER A 146 51.85 -45.95 20.00
C SER A 146 52.98 -46.21 20.99
N GLU A 147 52.70 -47.03 22.01
CA GLU A 147 53.71 -47.85 22.68
C GLU A 147 53.55 -49.27 22.13
N ALA A 148 54.17 -49.55 21.00
CA ALA A 148 54.54 -50.90 20.63
C ALA A 148 55.70 -50.83 19.63
N MET A 149 56.83 -51.34 20.12
CA MET A 149 58.02 -51.81 19.39
C MET A 149 59.22 -50.87 19.35
#